data_AF-A0A2I1FYS6-F1
#
_entry.id   AF-A0A2I1FYS6-F1
#
_cell.length_a   1.000
_cell.length_b   1.000
_cell.length_c   1.000
_cell.angle_alpha   90.00
_cell.angle_beta   90.00
_cell.angle_gamma   90.00
#
_symmetry.space_group_name_H-M   'P 1'
#
loop_
_entity.id
_entity.type
_entity.pdbx_description
1 polymer ?
#
loop_
_entity_poly.entity_id
_entity_poly.type
_entity_poly.pdbx_seq_one_letter_code
_entity_poly.pdbx_strand_id
1 'polypeptide(L)'
;MGVWNALEMLNTLVDNSDPDTELSQIEHCLQTSEALRRDGQPRWFILTGLIHDLGKLLYFYGAEGQWDVVGDTFPVGCAFSQSIIFPEFFQNNPDYNNPKYNTLYGIYEPNCGLDNVLMSYGHDEYMYQVIKDYLPPEAGYIIRYHSFYAQHRENAYCHLMNDYDHEMMKWVKIFNPFDLYSKSDQPPNIQDLKPYYIELINEYFPEEICW
;
A
#
# COMPACT_ATOMS: atom_id res chain seq x y z
N MET A 1 -9.95 10.74 -13.81
CA MET A 1 -9.91 9.63 -14.80
C MET A 1 -10.56 8.39 -14.20
N GLY A 2 -10.94 7.39 -15.01
CA GLY A 2 -11.45 6.11 -14.49
C GLY A 2 -10.35 5.16 -14.00
N VAL A 3 -10.69 4.23 -13.10
CA VAL A 3 -9.73 3.29 -12.46
C VAL A 3 -9.01 2.39 -13.48
N TRP A 4 -9.71 1.90 -14.51
CA TRP A 4 -9.04 1.08 -15.53
C TRP A 4 -8.03 1.89 -16.36
N ASN A 5 -8.31 3.17 -16.64
CA ASN A 5 -7.37 4.04 -17.33
C ASN A 5 -6.14 4.33 -16.45
N ALA A 6 -6.33 4.42 -15.14
CA ALA A 6 -5.24 4.52 -14.17
C ALA A 6 -4.35 3.27 -14.16
N LEU A 7 -4.93 2.06 -14.26
CA LEU A 7 -4.15 0.81 -14.42
C LEU A 7 -3.33 0.82 -15.71
N GLU A 8 -3.92 1.24 -16.83
CA GLU A 8 -3.23 1.34 -18.12
C GLU A 8 -2.10 2.39 -18.08
N MET A 9 -2.29 3.49 -17.35
CA MET A 9 -1.25 4.50 -17.12
C MET A 9 -0.12 3.97 -16.22
N LEU A 10 -0.47 3.32 -15.10
CA LEU A 10 0.50 2.72 -14.19
C LEU A 10 1.35 1.66 -14.88
N ASN A 11 0.81 0.94 -15.86
CA ASN A 11 1.54 -0.05 -16.64
C ASN A 11 2.75 0.50 -17.41
N THR A 12 2.88 1.82 -17.52
CA THR A 12 4.05 2.49 -18.13
C THR A 12 5.19 2.74 -17.14
N LEU A 13 4.98 2.48 -15.85
CA LEU A 13 5.98 2.60 -14.78
C LEU A 13 6.67 1.26 -14.51
N VAL A 14 7.98 1.30 -14.28
CA VAL A 14 8.76 0.19 -13.71
C VAL A 14 9.13 0.55 -12.28
N ASP A 15 8.74 -0.28 -11.31
CA ASP A 15 9.06 -0.10 -9.89
C ASP A 15 10.47 -0.65 -9.60
N ASN A 16 11.40 0.20 -9.17
CA ASN A 16 12.78 -0.20 -8.86
C ASN A 16 12.98 -0.58 -7.39
N SER A 17 11.96 -0.39 -6.54
CA SER A 17 12.01 -0.83 -5.14
C SER A 17 11.65 -2.32 -5.00
N ASP A 18 10.85 -2.81 -5.93
CA ASP A 18 10.47 -4.22 -6.00
C ASP A 18 11.68 -5.08 -6.46
N PRO A 19 12.15 -6.04 -5.63
CA PRO A 19 13.19 -6.97 -6.06
C PRO A 19 12.74 -7.91 -7.20
N ASP A 20 11.44 -7.97 -7.51
CA ASP A 20 10.82 -8.88 -8.47
C ASP A 20 10.39 -8.16 -9.76
N THR A 21 11.35 -7.80 -10.60
CA THR A 21 11.15 -6.97 -11.81
C THR A 21 10.55 -7.71 -13.03
N GLU A 22 9.94 -8.88 -12.86
CA GLU A 22 9.52 -9.73 -13.99
C GLU A 22 8.11 -9.41 -14.52
N LEU A 23 7.27 -8.74 -13.72
CA LEU A 23 5.89 -8.43 -14.06
C LEU A 23 5.71 -6.94 -14.38
N SER A 24 4.84 -6.65 -15.34
CA SER A 24 4.32 -5.30 -15.48
C SER A 24 3.34 -4.97 -14.34
N GLN A 25 3.15 -3.68 -14.04
CA GLN A 25 2.33 -3.26 -12.90
C GLN A 25 0.87 -3.72 -13.01
N ILE A 26 0.30 -3.75 -14.23
CA ILE A 26 -1.07 -4.25 -14.41
C ILE A 26 -1.16 -5.76 -14.21
N GLU A 27 -0.12 -6.51 -14.58
CA GLU A 27 -0.06 -7.95 -14.34
C GLU A 27 0.03 -8.24 -12.85
N HIS A 28 0.85 -7.50 -12.10
CA HIS A 28 0.92 -7.57 -10.64
C HIS A 28 -0.47 -7.37 -10.00
N CYS A 29 -1.12 -6.25 -10.30
CA CYS A 29 -2.46 -5.94 -9.78
C CYS A 29 -3.49 -7.03 -10.11
N LEU A 30 -3.47 -7.54 -11.35
CA LEU A 30 -4.36 -8.62 -11.78
C LEU A 30 -4.02 -9.97 -11.12
N GLN A 31 -2.75 -10.30 -10.88
CA GLN A 31 -2.36 -11.53 -10.19
C GLN A 31 -2.84 -11.53 -8.74
N THR A 32 -2.62 -10.42 -8.02
CA THR A 32 -3.09 -10.23 -6.64
C THR A 32 -4.62 -10.36 -6.59
N SER A 33 -5.32 -9.68 -7.48
CA SER A 33 -6.78 -9.72 -7.55
C SER A 33 -7.34 -11.09 -7.95
N GLU A 34 -6.74 -11.78 -8.93
CA GLU A 34 -7.15 -13.13 -9.33
C GLU A 34 -6.87 -14.17 -8.24
N ALA A 35 -5.81 -14.01 -7.45
CA ALA A 35 -5.54 -14.89 -6.31
C ALA A 35 -6.62 -14.75 -5.24
N LEU A 36 -7.01 -13.52 -4.89
CA LEU A 36 -8.15 -13.25 -4.00
C LEU A 36 -9.46 -13.82 -4.56
N ARG A 37 -9.68 -13.66 -5.87
CA ARG A 37 -10.89 -14.18 -6.54
C ARG A 37 -10.96 -15.71 -6.51
N ARG A 38 -9.83 -16.40 -6.76
CA ARG A 38 -9.74 -17.88 -6.71
C ARG A 38 -9.94 -18.42 -5.30
N ASP A 39 -9.53 -17.67 -4.29
CA ASP A 39 -9.73 -18.00 -2.87
C ASP A 39 -11.18 -17.72 -2.39
N GLY A 40 -12.05 -17.18 -3.26
CA GLY A 40 -13.45 -16.94 -2.94
C GLY A 40 -13.68 -15.75 -2.01
N GLN A 41 -12.74 -14.80 -1.99
CA GLN A 41 -12.82 -13.59 -1.18
C GLN A 41 -13.96 -12.66 -1.64
N PRO A 42 -14.48 -11.78 -0.76
CA PRO A 42 -15.55 -10.86 -1.14
C PRO A 42 -15.09 -9.85 -2.20
N ARG A 43 -16.05 -9.31 -2.97
CA ARG A 43 -15.79 -8.44 -4.12
C ARG A 43 -14.98 -7.19 -3.80
N TRP A 44 -15.26 -6.53 -2.67
CA TRP A 44 -14.46 -5.38 -2.22
C TRP A 44 -12.99 -5.75 -1.98
N PHE A 45 -12.71 -6.98 -1.52
CA PHE A 45 -11.36 -7.43 -1.22
C PHE A 45 -10.62 -7.80 -2.51
N ILE A 46 -11.30 -8.46 -3.45
CA ILE A 46 -10.80 -8.67 -4.81
C ILE A 46 -10.42 -7.33 -5.44
N LEU A 47 -11.30 -6.33 -5.38
CA LEU A 47 -11.04 -4.98 -5.90
C LEU A 47 -9.86 -4.30 -5.19
N THR A 48 -9.72 -4.50 -3.87
CA THR A 48 -8.56 -3.99 -3.11
C THR A 48 -7.25 -4.50 -3.71
N GLY A 49 -7.17 -5.79 -4.05
CA GLY A 49 -6.00 -6.36 -4.74
C GLY A 49 -5.73 -5.75 -6.12
N LEU A 50 -6.77 -5.33 -6.85
CA LEU A 50 -6.59 -4.67 -8.14
C LEU A 50 -6.02 -3.25 -8.01
N ILE A 51 -6.36 -2.52 -6.94
CA ILE A 51 -6.11 -1.07 -6.87
C ILE A 51 -5.05 -0.66 -5.85
N HIS A 52 -4.55 -1.57 -5.01
CA HIS A 52 -3.63 -1.25 -3.91
C HIS A 52 -2.44 -0.39 -4.35
N ASP A 53 -1.87 -0.72 -5.51
CA ASP A 53 -0.68 -0.07 -6.07
C ASP A 53 -0.98 1.15 -6.97
N LEU A 54 -2.25 1.50 -7.20
CA LEU A 54 -2.58 2.65 -8.06
C LEU A 54 -2.10 3.98 -7.50
N GLY A 55 -1.73 4.03 -6.22
CA GLY A 55 -1.10 5.21 -5.66
C GLY A 55 0.28 5.53 -6.26
N LYS A 56 0.90 4.57 -6.94
CA LYS A 56 2.16 4.77 -7.67
C LYS A 56 2.01 5.75 -8.84
N LEU A 57 0.77 6.12 -9.21
CA LEU A 57 0.51 7.22 -10.12
C LEU A 57 1.09 8.57 -9.67
N LEU A 58 1.37 8.75 -8.38
CA LEU A 58 2.13 9.90 -7.87
C LEU A 58 3.42 10.18 -8.67
N TYR A 59 4.06 9.13 -9.18
CA TYR A 59 5.23 9.26 -10.05
C TYR A 59 5.00 10.20 -11.24
N PHE A 60 3.78 10.20 -11.80
CA PHE A 60 3.42 11.04 -12.93
C PHE A 60 2.92 12.44 -12.52
N TYR A 61 2.75 12.69 -11.22
CA TYR A 61 2.20 13.94 -10.68
C TYR A 61 3.26 14.84 -10.03
N GLY A 62 4.52 14.68 -10.42
CA GLY A 62 5.62 15.56 -10.02
C GLY A 62 6.43 15.06 -8.84
N ALA A 63 6.42 13.75 -8.58
CA ALA A 63 7.39 13.12 -7.68
C ALA A 63 8.83 13.46 -8.09
N GLU A 64 9.72 13.63 -7.12
CA GLU A 64 11.14 13.88 -7.37
C GLU A 64 11.89 12.60 -7.73
N GLY A 65 11.35 11.44 -7.34
CA GLY A 65 11.89 10.14 -7.72
C GLY A 65 10.88 9.01 -7.51
N GLN A 66 11.39 7.81 -7.32
CA GLN A 66 10.57 6.68 -6.86
C GLN A 66 10.55 6.59 -5.32
N TRP A 67 11.56 7.15 -4.65
CA TRP A 67 11.72 7.07 -3.19
C TRP A 67 10.65 7.87 -2.41
N ASP A 68 9.94 8.79 -3.06
CA ASP A 68 8.78 9.52 -2.53
C ASP A 68 7.43 8.93 -3.01
N VAL A 69 7.46 7.71 -3.59
CA VAL A 69 6.30 7.02 -4.15
C VAL A 69 6.19 5.56 -3.68
N VAL A 70 7.23 4.76 -3.84
CA VAL A 70 7.23 3.29 -3.62
C VAL A 70 8.06 2.88 -2.41
N GLY A 71 7.97 1.60 -2.05
CA GLY A 71 8.79 0.94 -1.03
C GLY A 71 8.16 0.90 0.36
N ASP A 72 8.82 0.15 1.25
CA ASP A 72 8.39 -0.05 2.63
C ASP A 72 8.18 1.30 3.36
N THR A 73 7.03 1.43 4.03
CA THR A 73 6.69 2.62 4.81
C THR A 73 7.07 2.50 6.27
N PHE A 74 7.30 3.65 6.91
CA PHE A 74 7.66 3.74 8.33
C PHE A 74 7.13 5.04 8.95
N PRO A 75 6.81 5.06 10.26
CA PRO A 75 6.50 6.28 10.98
C PRO A 75 7.67 7.27 10.96
N VAL A 76 7.40 8.52 10.57
CA VAL A 76 8.34 9.64 10.73
C VAL A 76 8.09 10.33 12.08
N GLY A 77 9.02 11.15 12.56
CA GLY A 77 8.82 11.90 13.80
C GLY A 77 8.93 11.08 15.11
N CYS A 78 9.31 9.81 15.04
CA CYS A 78 9.74 8.96 16.16
C CYS A 78 10.95 8.10 15.77
N ALA A 79 11.55 7.39 16.73
CA ALA A 79 12.76 6.60 16.47
C ALA A 79 12.51 5.53 15.39
N PHE A 80 13.45 5.43 14.44
CA PHE A 80 13.41 4.40 13.41
C PHE A 80 13.68 3.01 14.01
N SER A 81 12.79 2.07 13.75
CA SER A 81 12.93 0.68 14.17
C SER A 81 14.08 0.01 13.41
N GLN A 82 14.82 -0.86 14.08
CA GLN A 82 15.84 -1.70 13.44
C GLN A 82 15.22 -2.81 12.55
N SER A 83 13.90 -2.97 12.58
CA SER A 83 13.16 -3.89 11.72
C SER A 83 12.82 -3.31 10.34
N ILE A 84 13.04 -2.01 10.10
CA ILE A 84 12.90 -1.43 8.76
C ILE A 84 14.02 -1.98 7.88
N ILE A 85 13.74 -2.22 6.59
CA ILE A 85 14.75 -2.65 5.63
C ILE A 85 15.88 -1.61 5.49
N PHE A 86 17.13 -2.08 5.51
CA PHE A 86 18.34 -1.24 5.48
C PHE A 86 18.36 -0.07 6.48
N PRO A 87 18.18 -0.34 7.79
CA PRO A 87 18.03 0.71 8.79
C PRO A 87 19.29 1.58 8.96
N GLU A 88 20.45 1.11 8.50
CA GLU A 88 21.70 1.86 8.49
C GLU A 88 21.64 3.16 7.66
N PHE A 89 20.80 3.24 6.62
CA PHE A 89 20.72 4.44 5.79
C PHE A 89 20.08 5.63 6.52
N PHE A 90 19.30 5.38 7.58
CA PHE A 90 18.71 6.44 8.38
C PHE A 90 19.74 7.31 9.11
N GLN A 91 20.99 6.87 9.26
CA GLN A 91 22.04 7.68 9.91
C GLN A 91 22.27 9.03 9.20
N ASN A 92 21.93 9.13 7.92
CA ASN A 92 22.02 10.36 7.13
C ASN A 92 20.73 11.20 7.16
N ASN A 93 19.65 10.70 7.75
CA ASN A 93 18.40 11.43 7.90
C ASN A 93 18.56 12.50 9.00
N PRO A 94 18.22 13.77 8.76
CA PRO A 94 18.35 14.83 9.77
C PRO A 94 17.56 14.57 11.06
N ASP A 95 16.50 13.76 11.00
CA ASP A 95 15.67 13.41 12.16
C ASP A 95 16.29 12.33 13.04
N TYR A 96 17.26 11.55 12.53
CA TYR A 96 17.87 10.42 13.25
C TYR A 96 18.56 10.82 14.57
N ASN A 97 19.24 11.96 14.57
CA ASN A 97 19.91 12.50 15.77
C ASN A 97 19.11 13.63 16.43
N ASN A 98 17.90 13.91 15.96
CA ASN A 98 17.08 14.99 16.50
C ASN A 98 16.40 14.52 17.80
N PRO A 99 16.67 15.14 18.96
CA PRO A 99 16.11 14.72 20.25
C PRO A 99 14.56 14.80 20.32
N LYS A 100 13.93 15.54 19.40
CA LYS A 100 12.46 15.58 19.28
C LYS A 100 11.88 14.33 18.62
N TYR A 101 12.65 13.66 17.77
CA TYR A 101 12.17 12.60 16.88
C TYR A 101 12.89 11.28 17.12
N ASN A 102 14.02 11.24 17.82
CA ASN A 102 14.79 10.01 18.01
C ASN A 102 14.48 9.27 19.33
N THR A 103 13.33 9.56 19.94
CA THR A 103 12.82 8.82 21.11
C THR A 103 11.75 7.83 20.68
N LEU A 104 11.40 6.88 21.57
CA LEU A 104 10.39 5.86 21.29
C LEU A 104 9.09 6.45 20.73
N TYR A 105 8.60 7.53 21.33
CA TYR A 105 7.36 8.18 20.92
C TYR A 105 7.59 9.40 20.03
N GLY A 106 8.72 10.08 20.16
CA GLY A 106 9.00 11.30 19.39
C GLY A 106 7.90 12.35 19.59
N ILE A 107 7.15 12.64 18.53
CA ILE A 107 6.01 13.58 18.55
C ILE A 107 4.66 12.95 18.93
N TYR A 108 4.60 11.63 19.10
CA TYR A 108 3.35 10.89 19.30
C TYR A 108 3.03 10.65 20.78
N GLU A 109 1.76 10.42 21.06
CA GLU A 109 1.32 9.89 22.35
C GLU A 109 1.30 8.35 22.30
N PRO A 110 1.46 7.65 23.45
CA PRO A 110 1.33 6.21 23.51
C PRO A 110 -0.04 5.74 23.00
N ASN A 111 -0.03 4.73 22.11
CA ASN A 111 -1.23 4.12 21.54
C ASN A 111 -2.19 5.13 20.89
N CYS A 112 -1.65 6.18 20.26
CA CYS A 112 -2.44 7.25 19.63
C CYS A 112 -3.29 6.79 18.45
N GLY A 113 -3.02 5.60 17.89
CA GLY A 113 -3.65 5.10 16.69
C GLY A 113 -2.85 5.45 15.44
N LEU A 114 -2.71 4.51 14.51
CA LEU A 114 -1.96 4.72 13.27
C LEU A 114 -2.60 5.79 12.36
N ASP A 115 -3.88 6.13 12.58
CA ASP A 115 -4.54 7.25 11.93
C ASP A 115 -4.00 8.62 12.36
N ASN A 116 -3.39 8.68 13.55
CA ASN A 116 -2.72 9.87 14.11
C ASN A 116 -1.19 9.83 13.94
N VAL A 117 -0.66 8.84 13.22
CA VAL A 117 0.77 8.70 12.92
C VAL A 117 1.06 9.23 11.53
N LEU A 118 2.12 10.04 11.40
CA LEU A 118 2.64 10.43 10.10
C LEU A 118 3.52 9.29 9.58
N MET A 119 3.08 8.67 8.50
CA MET A 119 3.86 7.68 7.75
C MET A 119 4.77 8.40 6.75
N SER A 120 5.90 7.79 6.39
CA SER A 120 6.66 8.14 5.20
C SER A 120 5.71 8.20 4.00
N TYR A 121 5.71 9.33 3.29
CA TYR A 121 4.75 9.57 2.21
C TYR A 121 5.04 8.66 1.00
N GLY A 122 3.98 8.18 0.37
CA GLY A 122 4.05 7.30 -0.79
C GLY A 122 2.67 6.86 -1.27
N HIS A 123 2.64 5.81 -2.09
CA HIS A 123 1.45 5.28 -2.73
C HIS A 123 0.35 4.84 -1.75
N ASP A 124 0.69 4.25 -0.60
CA ASP A 124 -0.27 3.84 0.43
C ASP A 124 -1.18 4.98 0.89
N GLU A 125 -0.59 6.05 1.44
CA GLU A 125 -1.35 7.18 2.00
C GLU A 125 -2.11 7.91 0.91
N TYR A 126 -1.48 8.13 -0.25
CA TYR A 126 -2.13 8.80 -1.36
C TYR A 126 -3.34 8.00 -1.86
N MET A 127 -3.19 6.70 -2.11
CA MET A 127 -4.29 5.87 -2.59
C MET A 127 -5.41 5.77 -1.55
N TYR A 128 -5.07 5.66 -0.26
CA TYR A 128 -6.07 5.73 0.81
C TYR A 128 -6.90 7.02 0.75
N GLN A 129 -6.27 8.18 0.56
CA GLN A 129 -6.99 9.45 0.45
C GLN A 129 -7.93 9.49 -0.78
N VAL A 130 -7.57 8.83 -1.88
CA VAL A 130 -8.39 8.72 -3.09
C VAL A 130 -9.63 7.82 -2.87
N ILE A 131 -9.50 6.73 -2.11
CA ILE A 131 -10.52 5.66 -2.06
C ILE A 131 -11.37 5.60 -0.79
N LYS A 132 -10.98 6.28 0.29
CA LYS A 132 -11.60 6.15 1.62
C LYS A 132 -13.12 6.39 1.67
N ASP A 133 -13.66 7.15 0.73
CA ASP A 133 -15.09 7.47 0.65
C ASP A 133 -15.89 6.50 -0.26
N TYR A 134 -15.21 5.57 -0.95
CA TYR A 134 -15.81 4.62 -1.89
C TYR A 134 -15.84 3.18 -1.39
N LEU A 135 -14.86 2.78 -0.57
CA LEU A 135 -14.67 1.39 -0.15
C LEU A 135 -14.88 1.19 1.37
N PRO A 136 -15.14 -0.06 1.82
CA PRO A 136 -15.22 -0.37 3.24
C PRO A 136 -13.93 0.01 4.00
N PRO A 137 -14.02 0.28 5.33
CA PRO A 137 -12.86 0.64 6.14
C PRO A 137 -11.70 -0.37 6.06
N GLU A 138 -12.00 -1.66 5.93
CA GLU A 138 -11.01 -2.73 5.81
C GLU A 138 -10.15 -2.58 4.55
N ALA A 139 -10.78 -2.27 3.41
CA ALA A 139 -10.07 -2.01 2.15
C ALA A 139 -9.17 -0.77 2.27
N GLY A 140 -9.71 0.29 2.86
CA GLY A 140 -8.96 1.51 3.16
C GLY A 140 -7.74 1.25 4.04
N TYR A 141 -7.92 0.45 5.09
CA TYR A 141 -6.84 0.12 6.02
C TYR A 141 -5.77 -0.76 5.38
N ILE A 142 -6.16 -1.75 4.56
CA ILE A 142 -5.21 -2.56 3.79
C ILE A 142 -4.36 -1.65 2.91
N ILE A 143 -4.98 -0.83 2.07
CA ILE A 143 -4.27 0.06 1.13
C ILE A 143 -3.34 1.02 1.88
N ARG A 144 -3.78 1.57 3.00
CA ARG A 144 -3.00 2.56 3.76
C ARG A 144 -1.75 1.99 4.45
N TYR A 145 -1.68 0.68 4.69
CA TYR A 145 -0.63 0.08 5.52
C TYR A 145 -0.03 -1.21 4.93
N HIS A 146 -0.30 -1.55 3.67
CA HIS A 146 0.23 -2.76 3.03
C HIS A 146 1.74 -2.70 2.78
N SER A 147 2.33 -1.49 2.74
CA SER A 147 3.78 -1.30 2.69
C SER A 147 4.42 -1.20 4.08
N PHE A 148 3.66 -1.27 5.18
CA PHE A 148 4.20 -1.07 6.52
C PHE A 148 4.84 -2.35 7.12
N TYR A 149 5.83 -2.91 6.42
CA TYR A 149 6.45 -4.20 6.71
C TYR A 149 7.01 -4.32 8.12
N ALA A 150 7.65 -3.25 8.61
CA ALA A 150 8.16 -3.20 9.98
C ALA A 150 7.04 -3.51 11.01
N GLN A 151 5.80 -3.16 10.71
CA GLN A 151 4.65 -3.61 11.51
C GLN A 151 4.18 -5.00 11.07
N HIS A 152 3.53 -5.14 9.91
CA HIS A 152 2.70 -6.33 9.66
C HIS A 152 3.49 -7.63 9.53
N ARG A 153 4.81 -7.54 9.33
CA ARG A 153 5.73 -8.67 9.33
C ARG A 153 6.52 -8.79 10.64
N GLU A 154 7.16 -7.71 11.07
CA GLU A 154 8.13 -7.75 12.20
C GLU A 154 7.53 -7.36 13.57
N ASN A 155 6.27 -6.91 13.60
CA ASN A 155 5.54 -6.45 14.79
C ASN A 155 6.23 -5.29 15.55
N ALA A 156 6.99 -4.45 14.85
CA ALA A 156 7.44 -3.17 15.39
C ALA A 156 6.27 -2.19 15.55
N TYR A 157 6.52 -1.06 16.21
CA TYR A 157 5.58 0.05 16.35
C TYR A 157 4.25 -0.23 17.07
N CYS A 158 4.11 -1.37 17.77
CA CYS A 158 2.93 -1.67 18.60
C CYS A 158 2.66 -0.62 19.70
N HIS A 159 3.65 0.19 20.08
CA HIS A 159 3.49 1.27 21.05
C HIS A 159 2.73 2.49 20.50
N LEU A 160 2.51 2.57 19.18
CA LEU A 160 1.70 3.60 18.51
C LEU A 160 0.30 3.10 18.17
N MET A 161 0.11 1.78 18.08
CA MET A 161 -1.17 1.16 17.70
C MET A 161 -2.19 1.20 18.83
N ASN A 162 -3.46 1.44 18.48
CA ASN A 162 -4.59 1.29 19.39
C ASN A 162 -5.34 -0.05 19.15
N ASP A 163 -6.41 -0.29 19.89
CA ASP A 163 -7.21 -1.53 19.76
C ASP A 163 -7.79 -1.72 18.35
N TYR A 164 -8.19 -0.62 17.68
CA TYR A 164 -8.70 -0.67 16.32
C TYR A 164 -7.61 -1.11 15.33
N ASP A 165 -6.39 -0.58 15.46
CA ASP A 165 -5.27 -0.97 14.62
C ASP A 165 -4.91 -2.45 14.80
N HIS A 166 -4.95 -2.96 16.04
CA HIS A 166 -4.69 -4.37 16.31
C HIS A 166 -5.71 -5.31 15.64
N GLU A 167 -6.97 -4.90 15.56
CA GLU A 167 -8.00 -5.64 14.83
C GLU A 167 -7.81 -5.51 13.31
N MET A 168 -7.60 -4.30 12.80
CA MET A 168 -7.49 -4.05 11.37
C MET A 168 -6.19 -4.58 10.75
N MET A 169 -5.10 -4.65 11.51
CA MET A 169 -3.83 -5.22 11.05
C MET A 169 -3.95 -6.71 10.69
N LYS A 170 -4.98 -7.40 11.18
CA LYS A 170 -5.29 -8.78 10.76
C LYS A 170 -5.63 -8.82 9.26
N TRP A 171 -6.34 -7.83 8.73
CA TRP A 171 -6.66 -7.72 7.31
C TRP A 171 -5.43 -7.48 6.45
N VAL A 172 -4.51 -6.61 6.90
CA VAL A 172 -3.21 -6.39 6.22
C VAL A 172 -2.41 -7.68 6.16
N LYS A 173 -2.33 -8.42 7.28
CA LYS A 173 -1.65 -9.72 7.34
C LYS A 173 -2.29 -10.79 6.46
N ILE A 174 -3.61 -10.76 6.28
CA ILE A 174 -4.33 -11.65 5.35
C ILE A 174 -4.05 -11.25 3.89
N PHE A 175 -3.99 -9.95 3.59
CA PHE A 175 -3.75 -9.44 2.23
C PHE A 175 -2.32 -9.68 1.75
N ASN A 176 -1.31 -9.42 2.60
CA ASN A 176 0.11 -9.42 2.23
C ASN A 176 0.61 -10.67 1.49
N PRO A 177 0.19 -11.91 1.83
CA PRO A 177 0.55 -13.08 1.03
C PRO A 177 0.01 -13.07 -0.41
N PHE A 178 -1.15 -12.46 -0.66
CA PHE A 178 -1.69 -12.31 -2.02
C PHE A 178 -0.89 -11.28 -2.81
N ASP A 179 -0.45 -10.20 -2.16
CA ASP A 179 0.39 -9.19 -2.80
C ASP A 179 1.77 -9.78 -3.19
N LEU A 180 2.47 -10.42 -2.24
CA LEU A 180 3.83 -10.93 -2.45
C LEU A 180 3.93 -12.25 -3.21
N TYR A 181 2.99 -13.18 -2.97
CA TYR A 181 3.15 -14.60 -3.33
C TYR A 181 2.08 -15.12 -4.29
N SER A 182 1.25 -14.24 -4.89
CA SER A 182 0.27 -14.63 -5.92
C SER A 182 0.89 -14.97 -7.28
N LYS A 183 2.22 -14.95 -7.38
CA LYS A 183 2.99 -15.22 -8.59
C LYS A 183 2.61 -16.57 -9.18
N SER A 184 1.99 -16.51 -10.36
CA SER A 184 1.69 -17.68 -11.18
C SER A 184 2.78 -17.84 -12.23
N ASP A 185 3.15 -19.09 -12.55
CA ASP A 185 4.03 -19.41 -13.68
C ASP A 185 3.49 -18.88 -15.02
N GLN A 186 2.21 -18.49 -15.09
CA GLN A 186 1.62 -17.85 -16.26
C GLN A 186 1.05 -16.45 -15.94
N PRO A 187 1.48 -15.40 -16.66
CA PRO A 187 0.93 -14.06 -16.48
C PRO A 187 -0.57 -14.01 -16.85
N PRO A 188 -1.35 -13.14 -16.19
CA PRO A 188 -2.78 -13.02 -16.43
C PRO A 188 -3.07 -12.50 -17.85
N ASN A 189 -4.06 -13.08 -18.53
CA ASN A 189 -4.52 -12.55 -19.80
C ASN A 189 -5.40 -11.30 -19.56
N ILE A 190 -4.81 -10.12 -19.70
CA ILE A 190 -5.45 -8.83 -19.47
C ILE A 190 -6.75 -8.70 -20.30
N GLN A 191 -6.74 -9.13 -21.56
CA GLN A 191 -7.88 -8.94 -22.46
C GLN A 191 -9.09 -9.79 -22.04
N ASP A 192 -8.85 -11.00 -21.53
CA ASP A 192 -9.90 -11.90 -21.07
C ASP A 192 -10.46 -11.45 -19.71
N LEU A 193 -9.62 -10.86 -18.85
CA LEU A 193 -9.97 -10.41 -17.50
C LEU A 193 -10.62 -9.02 -17.47
N LYS A 194 -10.26 -8.13 -18.41
CA LYS A 194 -10.72 -6.75 -18.46
C LYS A 194 -12.25 -6.58 -18.31
N PRO A 195 -13.12 -7.37 -18.97
CA PRO A 195 -14.57 -7.23 -18.79
C PRO A 195 -15.05 -7.46 -17.36
N TYR A 196 -14.49 -8.46 -16.66
CA TYR A 196 -14.84 -8.74 -15.27
C TYR A 196 -14.41 -7.60 -14.35
N TYR A 197 -13.20 -7.10 -14.52
CA TYR A 197 -12.66 -6.05 -13.66
C TYR A 197 -13.28 -4.67 -13.91
N ILE A 198 -13.67 -4.35 -15.14
CA ILE A 198 -14.47 -3.14 -15.42
C ILE A 198 -15.82 -3.23 -14.71
N GLU A 199 -16.50 -4.39 -14.75
CA GLU A 199 -17.75 -4.60 -14.01
C GLU A 199 -17.56 -4.43 -12.51
N LEU A 200 -16.51 -5.03 -11.95
CA LEU A 200 -16.16 -4.89 -10.53
C LEU A 200 -15.83 -3.45 -10.13
N ILE A 201 -15.08 -2.71 -10.94
CA ILE A 201 -14.76 -1.29 -10.70
C ILE A 201 -16.06 -0.46 -10.63
N ASN A 202 -16.96 -0.67 -11.60
CA ASN A 202 -18.22 0.10 -11.72
C ASN A 202 -19.21 -0.17 -10.58
N GLU A 203 -19.02 -1.24 -9.79
CA GLU A 203 -19.81 -1.50 -8.58
C GLU A 203 -19.48 -0.52 -7.45
N TYR A 204 -18.23 -0.05 -7.36
CA TYR A 204 -17.73 0.74 -6.23
C TYR A 204 -17.38 2.18 -6.59
N PHE A 205 -16.94 2.43 -7.83
CA PHE A 205 -16.49 3.74 -8.28
C PHE A 205 -17.41 4.33 -9.36
N PRO A 206 -17.58 5.66 -9.39
CA PRO A 206 -18.10 6.33 -10.57
C PRO A 206 -17.14 6.17 -11.75
N GLU A 207 -17.62 6.48 -12.96
CA GLU A 207 -16.83 6.38 -14.21
C GLU A 207 -15.51 7.17 -14.14
N GLU A 208 -15.52 8.32 -13.45
CA GLU A 208 -14.34 9.13 -13.18
C GLU A 208 -14.24 9.46 -11.69
N ILE A 209 -13.03 9.32 -11.14
CA ILE A 209 -12.69 9.76 -9.79
C ILE A 209 -11.66 10.89 -9.81
N CYS A 210 -11.58 11.60 -8.68
CA CYS A 210 -10.56 12.58 -8.39
C CYS A 210 -9.30 11.85 -7.89
N TRP A 211 -8.18 12.06 -8.58
CA TRP A 211 -6.87 11.50 -8.27
C TRP A 211 -6.00 12.59 -7.67
#